data_AF-A0A377WNC6-F1
#
_entry.id   AF-A0A377WNC6-F1
#
_cell.length_a   1.000
_cell.length_b   1.000
_cell.length_c   1.000
_cell.angle_alpha   90.00
_cell.angle_beta   90.00
_cell.angle_gamma   90.00
#
_symmetry.space_group_name_H-M   'P 1'
#
loop_
_entity.id
_entity.type
_entity.pdbx_description
1 polymer ?
#
loop_
_entity_poly.entity_id
_entity_poly.type
_entity_poly.pdbx_seq_one_letter_code
_entity_poly.pdbx_strand_id
1 'polypeptide(L)'
;MNAAYNALEHAGYIPTQLKRVGVYGATYANNYFIDRVYPYLKMSGDHHYLQAQIGNEKDYLCAQVAYKLGFTGPAVSVQTACSSSLVAAYLACEGLLTFQADVALAGGVTLGFLQAHGYSPQGDKLVSQDGHCAPFSAEATGTVYSSGAGVVVLKRLEDALRDQDRVYAVIKGGAVNNDGGRRLGFVAPSVEGQVEAINTALAAAEVVPTDIALIETHGTGTPLGDEIELEALHRVFAPACAPHSIQLGAVKANLGHLGVASGIVSLMKTALTLYTGLVPPQINLVNKHKKLLQPASPFYLSDVVTSVPQTKRIHATVSSFGLGGTNAHLVLQNWCETPAQAVQENERRLFFFSAKTPLALRQQLDAHYHALATYAEADKDRIAYTLAQRRAHFPYRCALAADSVVALRASLAKLRDADMSFTPINMETTLVFLYPDRDDKLESALTHLLACQPDLRQRHQRLSQDVAQICEPADWTPALRQFIQQVSLSEWLIEQSISPVQHIGYLTGAAAAQYVARIISLETLFSR
;
A
#
# COMPACT_ATOMS: atom_id res chain seq x y z
N MET A 1 8.67 -4.27 -10.67
CA MET A 1 8.57 -2.80 -10.77
C MET A 1 7.13 -2.31 -10.58
N ASN A 2 6.18 -2.61 -11.48
CA ASN A 2 4.78 -2.17 -11.33
C ASN A 2 4.15 -2.53 -9.98
N ALA A 3 4.30 -3.78 -9.51
CA ALA A 3 3.79 -4.19 -8.19
C ALA A 3 4.39 -3.39 -7.02
N ALA A 4 5.67 -3.02 -7.09
CA ALA A 4 6.33 -2.21 -6.07
C ALA A 4 5.82 -0.76 -6.08
N TYR A 5 5.68 -0.16 -7.27
CA TYR A 5 5.12 1.19 -7.41
C TYR A 5 3.68 1.25 -6.90
N ASN A 6 2.84 0.29 -7.29
CA ASN A 6 1.45 0.22 -6.84
C ASN A 6 1.34 -0.03 -5.33
N ALA A 7 2.23 -0.85 -4.74
CA ALA A 7 2.25 -1.06 -3.30
C ALA A 7 2.57 0.24 -2.53
N LEU A 8 3.52 1.04 -3.01
CA LEU A 8 3.84 2.35 -2.43
C LEU A 8 2.69 3.35 -2.58
N GLU A 9 2.07 3.44 -3.76
CA GLU A 9 0.89 4.28 -3.95
C GLU A 9 -0.27 3.84 -3.04
N HIS A 10 -0.49 2.53 -2.90
CA HIS A 10 -1.51 1.98 -2.01
C HIS A 10 -1.24 2.27 -0.53
N ALA A 11 0.03 2.36 -0.15
CA ALA A 11 0.48 2.80 1.17
C ALA A 11 0.48 4.34 1.33
N GLY A 12 0.17 5.10 0.29
CA GLY A 12 0.14 6.57 0.33
C GLY A 12 1.50 7.25 0.19
N TYR A 13 2.51 6.53 -0.30
CA TYR A 13 3.86 7.03 -0.48
C TYR A 13 4.14 7.42 -1.93
N ILE A 14 4.82 8.56 -2.09
CA ILE A 14 5.36 9.03 -3.35
C ILE A 14 6.81 8.53 -3.44
N PRO A 15 7.15 7.60 -4.36
CA PRO A 15 8.46 6.96 -4.37
C PRO A 15 9.64 7.94 -4.37
N THR A 16 9.54 9.05 -5.09
CA THR A 16 10.60 10.06 -5.20
C THR A 16 10.86 10.85 -3.91
N GLN A 17 9.95 10.80 -2.94
CA GLN A 17 10.12 11.43 -1.62
C GLN A 17 10.76 10.49 -0.60
N LEU A 18 10.85 9.19 -0.92
CA LEU A 18 11.48 8.20 -0.08
C LEU A 18 12.93 7.99 -0.49
N LYS A 19 13.83 7.87 0.50
CA LYS A 19 15.27 7.61 0.25
C LYS A 19 15.69 6.23 0.73
N ARG A 20 15.58 5.97 2.03
CA ARG A 20 16.09 4.75 2.69
C ARG A 20 15.07 3.61 2.64
N VAL A 21 14.68 3.24 1.42
CA VAL A 21 13.77 2.12 1.18
C VAL A 21 14.57 0.84 0.92
N GLY A 22 14.33 -0.19 1.72
CA GLY A 22 14.85 -1.54 1.47
C GLY A 22 13.95 -2.31 0.50
N VAL A 23 14.52 -3.13 -0.37
CA VAL A 23 13.82 -3.96 -1.36
C VAL A 23 14.24 -5.41 -1.21
N TYR A 24 13.33 -6.24 -0.72
CA TYR A 24 13.53 -7.66 -0.48
C TYR A 24 12.55 -8.43 -1.35
N GLY A 25 13.04 -9.34 -2.18
CA GLY A 25 12.14 -9.98 -3.14
C GLY A 25 12.69 -11.25 -3.75
N ALA A 26 11.79 -12.01 -4.36
CA ALA A 26 12.11 -13.26 -5.00
C ALA A 26 11.46 -13.37 -6.38
N THR A 27 12.14 -14.03 -7.31
CA THR A 27 11.55 -14.45 -8.58
C THR A 27 12.07 -15.82 -8.98
N TYR A 28 11.26 -16.59 -9.72
CA TYR A 28 11.74 -17.79 -10.39
C TYR A 28 12.61 -17.46 -11.59
N ALA A 29 13.27 -18.48 -12.13
CA ALA A 29 14.04 -18.31 -13.35
C ALA A 29 13.09 -17.89 -14.48
N ASN A 30 13.51 -16.92 -15.28
CA ASN A 30 12.74 -16.52 -16.44
C ASN A 30 12.85 -17.62 -17.52
N ASN A 31 11.90 -18.54 -17.55
CA ASN A 31 11.87 -19.63 -18.53
C ASN A 31 11.72 -19.10 -19.96
N TYR A 32 11.01 -18.00 -20.18
CA TYR A 32 10.93 -17.36 -21.49
C TYR A 32 12.31 -16.89 -21.97
N PHE A 33 13.10 -16.30 -21.07
CA PHE A 33 14.47 -15.93 -21.39
C PHE A 33 15.31 -17.16 -21.75
N ILE A 34 15.28 -18.19 -20.90
CA ILE A 34 16.08 -19.42 -21.09
C ILE A 34 15.70 -20.17 -22.37
N ASP A 35 14.41 -20.34 -22.63
CA ASP A 35 13.90 -21.24 -23.67
C ASP A 35 13.75 -20.55 -25.03
N ARG A 36 13.53 -19.22 -25.06
CA ARG A 36 13.19 -18.49 -26.29
C ARG A 36 14.19 -17.42 -26.67
N VAL A 37 14.70 -16.65 -25.70
CA VAL A 37 15.56 -15.49 -25.98
C VAL A 37 17.04 -15.90 -26.01
N TYR A 38 17.49 -16.64 -25.01
CA TYR A 38 18.88 -17.03 -24.82
C TYR A 38 19.46 -17.83 -26.00
N PRO A 39 18.76 -18.84 -26.57
CA PRO A 39 19.29 -19.59 -27.71
C PRO A 39 19.49 -18.69 -28.94
N TYR A 40 18.56 -17.76 -29.18
CA TYR A 40 18.64 -16.82 -30.30
C TYR A 40 19.83 -15.88 -30.15
N LEU A 41 19.99 -15.24 -28.97
CA LEU A 41 21.12 -14.34 -28.70
C LEU A 41 22.48 -15.03 -28.84
N LYS A 42 22.57 -16.29 -28.40
CA LYS A 42 23.79 -17.09 -28.53
C LYS A 42 24.11 -17.42 -29.99
N MET A 43 23.09 -17.67 -30.82
CA MET A 43 23.25 -18.00 -32.23
C MET A 43 23.53 -16.77 -33.11
N SER A 44 22.98 -15.61 -32.78
CA SER A 44 23.15 -14.38 -33.56
C SER A 44 24.52 -13.71 -33.40
N GLY A 45 25.33 -14.12 -32.41
CA GLY A 45 26.61 -13.48 -32.08
C GLY A 45 26.44 -12.07 -31.51
N ASP A 46 25.23 -11.74 -31.03
CA ASP A 46 24.87 -10.39 -30.60
C ASP A 46 25.61 -10.00 -29.29
N HIS A 47 26.25 -8.83 -29.32
CA HIS A 47 26.99 -8.28 -28.18
C HIS A 47 26.08 -7.79 -27.04
N HIS A 48 24.74 -7.83 -27.22
CA HIS A 48 23.77 -7.45 -26.18
C HIS A 48 23.54 -8.49 -25.07
N TYR A 49 24.32 -9.58 -25.06
CA TYR A 49 24.23 -10.67 -24.08
C TYR A 49 24.18 -10.17 -22.62
N LEU A 50 25.08 -9.26 -22.26
CA LEU A 50 25.16 -8.74 -20.88
C LEU A 50 23.90 -7.96 -20.50
N GLN A 51 23.37 -7.11 -21.40
CA GLN A 51 22.13 -6.39 -21.11
C GLN A 51 20.93 -7.33 -20.97
N ALA A 52 20.89 -8.39 -21.78
CA ALA A 52 19.85 -9.40 -21.67
C ALA A 52 19.93 -10.17 -20.34
N GLN A 53 21.12 -10.54 -19.88
CA GLN A 53 21.30 -11.16 -18.55
C GLN A 53 20.88 -10.21 -17.42
N ILE A 54 21.34 -8.95 -17.44
CA ILE A 54 20.96 -7.95 -16.43
C ILE A 54 19.44 -7.79 -16.35
N GLY A 55 18.74 -7.89 -17.50
CA GLY A 55 17.29 -7.78 -17.60
C GLY A 55 16.49 -8.98 -17.10
N ASN A 56 17.09 -10.18 -17.03
CA ASN A 56 16.36 -11.44 -16.87
C ASN A 56 16.85 -12.33 -15.73
N GLU A 57 18.07 -12.11 -15.23
CA GLU A 57 18.60 -12.87 -14.10
C GLU A 57 17.98 -12.43 -12.78
N LYS A 58 17.86 -13.40 -11.87
CA LYS A 58 17.18 -13.22 -10.57
C LYS A 58 17.87 -12.18 -9.70
N ASP A 59 19.19 -12.11 -9.80
CA ASP A 59 20.07 -11.27 -8.97
C ASP A 59 19.74 -9.78 -9.09
N TYR A 60 19.24 -9.36 -10.25
CA TYR A 60 18.99 -7.95 -10.54
C TYR A 60 17.55 -7.51 -10.23
N LEU A 61 16.67 -8.42 -9.80
CA LEU A 61 15.25 -8.11 -9.55
C LEU A 61 15.09 -6.93 -8.60
N CYS A 62 15.71 -7.00 -7.43
CA CYS A 62 15.58 -5.98 -6.39
C CYS A 62 16.41 -4.74 -6.70
N ALA A 63 17.63 -4.94 -7.22
CA ALA A 63 18.51 -3.84 -7.62
C ALA A 63 17.88 -2.96 -8.71
N GLN A 64 17.19 -3.55 -9.70
CA GLN A 64 16.48 -2.78 -10.72
C GLN A 64 15.32 -1.96 -10.14
N VAL A 65 14.59 -2.50 -9.15
CA VAL A 65 13.52 -1.75 -8.47
C VAL A 65 14.11 -0.57 -7.71
N ALA A 66 15.20 -0.79 -6.95
CA ALA A 66 15.89 0.28 -6.22
C ALA A 66 16.42 1.35 -7.18
N TYR A 67 17.12 0.95 -8.25
CA TYR A 67 17.66 1.87 -9.26
C TYR A 67 16.56 2.71 -9.92
N LYS A 68 15.48 2.07 -10.39
CA LYS A 68 14.42 2.79 -11.12
C LYS A 68 13.58 3.71 -10.24
N LEU A 69 13.49 3.44 -8.94
CA LEU A 69 12.71 4.25 -8.00
C LEU A 69 13.55 5.17 -7.12
N GLY A 70 14.89 5.14 -7.25
CA GLY A 70 15.81 6.02 -6.54
C GLY A 70 16.04 5.63 -5.07
N PHE A 71 15.92 4.34 -4.74
CA PHE A 71 16.07 3.85 -3.37
C PHE A 71 17.52 3.56 -3.02
N THR A 72 17.87 3.82 -1.76
CA THR A 72 19.24 3.72 -1.23
C THR A 72 19.40 2.73 -0.08
N GLY A 73 18.31 2.05 0.33
CA GLY A 73 18.37 0.96 1.30
C GLY A 73 18.85 -0.36 0.68
N PRO A 74 18.89 -1.46 1.47
CA PRO A 74 19.32 -2.77 0.97
C PRO A 74 18.45 -3.25 -0.19
N ALA A 75 19.05 -3.83 -1.23
CA ALA A 75 18.33 -4.45 -2.35
C ALA A 75 18.74 -5.92 -2.48
N VAL A 76 17.94 -6.83 -1.92
CA VAL A 76 18.31 -8.23 -1.73
C VAL A 76 17.34 -9.15 -2.44
N SER A 77 17.86 -9.97 -3.34
CA SER A 77 17.11 -11.04 -3.99
C SER A 77 17.28 -12.36 -3.21
N VAL A 78 16.16 -12.99 -2.84
CA VAL A 78 16.10 -14.15 -1.94
C VAL A 78 15.65 -15.39 -2.71
N GLN A 79 16.32 -16.53 -2.49
CA GLN A 79 16.05 -17.79 -3.18
C GLN A 79 16.03 -18.97 -2.21
N THR A 80 14.84 -19.32 -1.72
CA THR A 80 14.60 -20.46 -0.82
C THR A 80 13.41 -21.31 -1.31
N ALA A 81 13.26 -21.41 -2.64
CA ALA A 81 12.12 -22.06 -3.31
C ALA A 81 10.76 -21.49 -2.84
N CYS A 82 9.80 -22.32 -2.46
CA CYS A 82 8.44 -21.91 -2.13
C CYS A 82 8.33 -20.97 -0.92
N SER A 83 9.34 -20.92 -0.04
CA SER A 83 9.40 -20.00 1.10
C SER A 83 9.98 -18.62 0.78
N SER A 84 10.51 -18.40 -0.43
CA SER A 84 11.36 -17.23 -0.76
C SER A 84 10.72 -15.88 -0.42
N SER A 85 9.45 -15.65 -0.76
CA SER A 85 8.83 -14.35 -0.48
C SER A 85 8.44 -14.14 0.99
N LEU A 86 8.22 -15.22 1.76
CA LEU A 86 8.01 -15.09 3.21
C LEU A 86 9.33 -14.85 3.94
N VAL A 87 10.42 -15.48 3.48
CA VAL A 87 11.78 -15.16 3.94
C VAL A 87 12.16 -13.72 3.57
N ALA A 88 11.78 -13.24 2.38
CA ALA A 88 11.98 -11.83 2.01
C ALA A 88 11.24 -10.87 2.96
N ALA A 89 10.01 -11.21 3.39
CA ALA A 89 9.28 -10.43 4.38
C ALA A 89 9.97 -10.47 5.76
N TYR A 90 10.45 -11.64 6.20
CA TYR A 90 11.24 -11.76 7.43
C TYR A 90 12.50 -10.88 7.39
N LEU A 91 13.29 -10.95 6.31
CA LEU A 91 14.50 -10.13 6.16
C LEU A 91 14.19 -8.63 6.05
N ALA A 92 13.04 -8.27 5.48
CA ALA A 92 12.58 -6.89 5.47
C ALA A 92 12.28 -6.37 6.88
N CYS A 93 11.66 -7.19 7.74
CA CYS A 93 11.49 -6.87 9.16
C CYS A 93 12.83 -6.68 9.85
N GLU A 94 13.79 -7.59 9.65
CA GLU A 94 15.15 -7.47 10.22
C GLU A 94 15.84 -6.16 9.78
N GLY A 95 15.75 -5.82 8.48
CA GLY A 95 16.30 -4.57 7.95
C GLY A 95 15.66 -3.31 8.53
N LEU A 96 14.38 -3.36 8.90
CA LEU A 96 13.69 -2.27 9.59
C LEU A 96 14.11 -2.19 11.06
N LEU A 97 14.18 -3.31 11.78
CA LEU A 97 14.54 -3.36 13.20
C LEU A 97 16.00 -2.99 13.45
N THR A 98 16.89 -3.29 12.50
CA THR A 98 18.29 -2.89 12.53
C THR A 98 18.55 -1.50 11.93
N PHE A 99 17.48 -0.75 11.63
CA PHE A 99 17.52 0.60 11.05
C PHE A 99 18.32 0.70 9.75
N GLN A 100 18.42 -0.38 8.96
CA GLN A 100 19.02 -0.34 7.60
C GLN A 100 18.07 0.28 6.57
N ALA A 101 16.77 0.28 6.86
CA ALA A 101 15.73 0.94 6.08
C ALA A 101 14.70 1.62 6.99
N ASP A 102 14.01 2.64 6.48
CA ASP A 102 12.89 3.31 7.14
C ASP A 102 11.53 2.84 6.58
N VAL A 103 11.55 2.36 5.34
CA VAL A 103 10.45 1.67 4.66
C VAL A 103 11.03 0.45 3.98
N ALA A 104 10.34 -0.68 3.97
CA ALA A 104 10.78 -1.87 3.25
C ALA A 104 9.70 -2.40 2.33
N LEU A 105 10.09 -2.79 1.13
CA LEU A 105 9.28 -3.58 0.21
C LEU A 105 9.66 -5.04 0.36
N ALA A 106 8.66 -5.89 0.57
CA ALA A 106 8.84 -7.34 0.60
C ALA A 106 7.90 -8.01 -0.40
N GLY A 107 8.38 -8.95 -1.20
CA GLY A 107 7.52 -9.57 -2.21
C GLY A 107 8.08 -10.75 -2.96
N GLY A 108 7.31 -11.20 -3.94
CA GLY A 108 7.70 -12.27 -4.85
C GLY A 108 6.91 -12.26 -6.14
N VAL A 109 7.52 -12.75 -7.21
CA VAL A 109 6.87 -12.89 -8.52
C VAL A 109 7.20 -14.23 -9.17
N THR A 110 6.15 -14.96 -9.52
CA THR A 110 6.18 -16.17 -10.33
C THR A 110 5.36 -15.92 -11.59
N LEU A 111 5.97 -16.07 -12.76
CA LEU A 111 5.27 -16.05 -14.03
C LEU A 111 5.59 -17.34 -14.77
N GLY A 112 4.57 -18.14 -15.01
CA GLY A 112 4.64 -19.29 -15.91
C GLY A 112 4.34 -18.82 -17.33
N PHE A 113 5.34 -18.88 -18.21
CA PHE A 113 5.15 -18.62 -19.63
C PHE A 113 5.07 -19.94 -20.41
N LEU A 114 4.20 -19.96 -21.44
CA LEU A 114 4.14 -20.98 -22.50
C LEU A 114 4.07 -22.43 -21.98
N GLN A 115 2.89 -22.89 -21.57
CA GLN A 115 2.64 -24.32 -21.48
C GLN A 115 2.53 -24.90 -22.90
N ALA A 116 3.50 -25.71 -23.33
CA ALA A 116 3.46 -26.36 -24.64
C ALA A 116 2.32 -27.38 -24.77
N HIS A 117 1.78 -27.84 -23.63
CA HIS A 117 0.69 -28.80 -23.52
C HIS A 117 -0.24 -28.38 -22.38
N GLY A 118 -1.50 -28.81 -22.40
CA GLY A 118 -2.43 -28.61 -21.28
C GLY A 118 -1.98 -29.31 -19.99
N TYR A 119 -2.77 -29.16 -18.93
CA TYR A 119 -2.51 -29.83 -17.66
C TYR A 119 -2.31 -31.34 -17.85
N SER A 120 -1.14 -31.84 -17.48
CA SER A 120 -0.80 -33.25 -17.58
C SER A 120 -0.35 -33.74 -16.20
N PRO A 121 -1.11 -34.64 -15.56
CA PRO A 121 -0.69 -35.28 -14.33
C PRO A 121 0.64 -35.98 -14.59
N GLN A 122 1.70 -35.54 -13.92
CA GLN A 122 2.97 -36.24 -13.95
C GLN A 122 2.91 -37.43 -12.98
N GLY A 123 3.70 -38.47 -13.23
CA GLY A 123 3.70 -39.68 -12.39
C GLY A 123 4.25 -39.47 -10.97
N ASP A 124 4.73 -38.27 -10.64
CA ASP A 124 5.19 -37.90 -9.31
C ASP A 124 4.06 -37.28 -8.47
N LYS A 125 4.00 -37.62 -7.18
CA LYS A 125 2.92 -37.19 -6.24
C LYS A 125 2.96 -35.70 -5.87
N LEU A 126 3.70 -34.89 -6.63
CA LEU A 126 3.84 -33.45 -6.45
C LEU A 126 2.75 -32.71 -7.22
N VAL A 127 2.40 -33.16 -8.43
CA VAL A 127 1.38 -32.55 -9.29
C VAL A 127 0.03 -33.21 -9.02
N SER A 128 -1.02 -32.41 -8.86
CA SER A 128 -2.39 -32.92 -8.63
C SER A 128 -2.87 -33.77 -9.81
N GLN A 129 -3.77 -34.71 -9.58
CA GLN A 129 -4.36 -35.52 -10.66
C GLN A 129 -5.57 -34.85 -11.30
N ASP A 130 -6.30 -34.04 -10.54
CA ASP A 130 -7.58 -33.42 -10.93
C ASP A 130 -7.45 -31.94 -11.31
N GLY A 131 -6.25 -31.36 -11.22
CA GLY A 131 -6.03 -29.96 -11.54
C GLY A 131 -6.47 -29.00 -10.43
N HIS A 132 -6.64 -29.49 -9.20
CA HIS A 132 -6.95 -28.67 -8.03
C HIS A 132 -5.94 -28.87 -6.89
N CYS A 133 -5.67 -27.80 -6.15
CA CYS A 133 -5.06 -27.91 -4.83
C CYS A 133 -6.19 -28.14 -3.81
N ALA A 134 -6.12 -29.23 -3.04
CA ALA A 134 -7.11 -29.57 -2.03
C ALA A 134 -6.43 -29.74 -0.64
N PRO A 135 -5.91 -28.66 -0.02
CA PRO A 135 -5.13 -28.77 1.22
C PRO A 135 -5.97 -29.37 2.33
N PHE A 136 -5.43 -30.42 2.96
CA PHE A 136 -6.02 -31.15 4.08
C PHE A 136 -7.38 -31.81 3.77
N SER A 137 -7.67 -32.05 2.50
CA SER A 137 -8.72 -32.97 2.07
C SER A 137 -8.18 -34.40 2.05
N ALA A 138 -9.01 -35.39 2.34
CA ALA A 138 -8.65 -36.81 2.21
C ALA A 138 -8.38 -37.21 0.75
N GLU A 139 -8.93 -36.45 -0.20
CA GLU A 139 -8.83 -36.62 -1.64
C GLU A 139 -7.64 -35.86 -2.24
N ALA A 140 -6.84 -35.16 -1.43
CA ALA A 140 -5.70 -34.38 -1.90
C ALA A 140 -4.70 -35.26 -2.67
N THR A 141 -4.39 -34.92 -3.92
CA THR A 141 -3.49 -35.71 -4.79
C THR A 141 -2.17 -35.03 -5.11
N GLY A 142 -2.06 -33.71 -4.89
CA GLY A 142 -0.88 -32.92 -5.23
C GLY A 142 -1.20 -31.44 -5.34
N THR A 143 -0.27 -30.69 -5.95
CA THR A 143 -0.37 -29.24 -6.13
C THR A 143 -0.56 -28.85 -7.59
N VAL A 144 -0.99 -27.61 -7.81
CA VAL A 144 -1.13 -26.99 -9.13
C VAL A 144 -0.35 -25.71 -9.13
N TYR A 145 0.67 -25.60 -9.98
CA TYR A 145 1.46 -24.39 -10.08
C TYR A 145 0.70 -23.28 -10.80
N SER A 146 0.88 -22.05 -10.33
CA SER A 146 0.19 -20.87 -10.85
C SER A 146 1.12 -19.67 -10.88
N SER A 147 0.67 -18.59 -11.52
CA SER A 147 1.41 -17.34 -11.68
C SER A 147 0.82 -16.25 -10.79
N GLY A 148 1.69 -15.42 -10.22
CA GLY A 148 1.27 -14.29 -9.39
C GLY A 148 2.43 -13.43 -8.98
N ALA A 149 2.12 -12.17 -8.65
CA ALA A 149 3.06 -11.22 -8.08
C ALA A 149 2.42 -10.54 -6.87
N GLY A 150 3.18 -10.38 -5.79
CA GLY A 150 2.74 -9.67 -4.60
C GLY A 150 3.88 -8.87 -4.00
N VAL A 151 3.58 -7.65 -3.54
CA VAL A 151 4.50 -6.79 -2.77
C VAL A 151 3.72 -6.15 -1.63
N VAL A 152 4.28 -6.18 -0.43
CA VAL A 152 3.80 -5.42 0.74
C VAL A 152 4.78 -4.30 1.07
N VAL A 153 4.26 -3.24 1.68
CA VAL A 153 5.07 -2.15 2.27
C VAL A 153 5.08 -2.35 3.78
N LEU A 154 6.28 -2.38 4.37
CA LEU A 154 6.51 -2.57 5.79
C LEU A 154 7.22 -1.35 6.37
N LYS A 155 6.84 -1.01 7.60
CA LYS A 155 7.48 0.01 8.44
C LYS A 155 7.48 -0.46 9.88
N ARG A 156 8.36 0.12 10.71
CA ARG A 156 8.22 0.01 12.16
C ARG A 156 6.88 0.64 12.55
N LEU A 157 6.17 0.02 13.49
CA LEU A 157 4.82 0.44 13.85
C LEU A 157 4.78 1.91 14.31
N GLU A 158 5.75 2.33 15.12
CA GLU A 158 5.88 3.72 15.57
C GLU A 158 5.98 4.72 14.41
N ASP A 159 6.75 4.39 13.37
CA ASP A 159 6.91 5.23 12.18
C ASP A 159 5.63 5.27 11.35
N ALA A 160 4.92 4.14 11.26
CA ALA A 160 3.64 4.08 10.56
C ALA A 160 2.59 4.95 11.26
N LEU A 161 2.53 4.92 12.59
CA LEU A 161 1.60 5.74 13.36
C LEU A 161 1.95 7.24 13.30
N ARG A 162 3.24 7.58 13.40
CA ARG A 162 3.71 8.97 13.25
C ARG A 162 3.30 9.55 11.90
N ASP A 163 3.45 8.76 10.84
CA ASP A 163 3.19 9.22 9.47
C ASP A 163 1.70 9.06 9.06
N GLN A 164 0.85 8.63 10.01
CA GLN A 164 -0.59 8.38 9.85
C GLN A 164 -0.89 7.40 8.70
N ASP A 165 -0.08 6.36 8.61
CA ASP A 165 -0.27 5.28 7.64
C ASP A 165 -1.41 4.36 8.07
N ARG A 166 -2.16 3.85 7.09
CA ARG A 166 -3.12 2.77 7.33
C ARG A 166 -2.37 1.48 7.67
N VAL A 167 -2.65 0.91 8.84
CA VAL A 167 -2.05 -0.37 9.28
C VAL A 167 -3.02 -1.53 9.03
N TYR A 168 -2.64 -2.44 8.13
CA TYR A 168 -3.42 -3.66 7.86
C TYR A 168 -3.27 -4.71 8.96
N ALA A 169 -2.03 -4.94 9.40
CA ALA A 169 -1.68 -5.85 10.47
C ALA A 169 -0.27 -5.52 10.95
N VAL A 170 0.08 -6.01 12.15
CA VAL A 170 1.42 -5.89 12.72
C VAL A 170 2.10 -7.26 12.67
N ILE A 171 3.29 -7.36 12.07
CA ILE A 171 4.12 -8.56 12.18
C ILE A 171 4.83 -8.49 13.55
N LYS A 172 4.45 -9.38 14.47
CA LYS A 172 4.93 -9.38 15.86
C LYS A 172 6.29 -10.06 16.02
N GLY A 173 6.56 -11.06 15.18
CA GLY A 173 7.79 -11.84 15.20
C GLY A 173 7.75 -12.92 14.13
N GLY A 174 8.86 -13.63 13.97
CA GLY A 174 8.98 -14.68 12.97
C GLY A 174 10.28 -15.45 13.11
N ALA A 175 10.38 -16.56 12.37
CA ALA A 175 11.57 -17.39 12.33
C ALA A 175 11.79 -17.98 10.93
N VAL A 176 13.06 -18.21 10.62
CA VAL A 176 13.51 -18.95 9.43
C VAL A 176 14.54 -19.99 9.88
N ASN A 177 14.37 -21.26 9.49
CA ASN A 177 15.34 -22.32 9.75
C ASN A 177 15.51 -23.25 8.54
N ASN A 178 16.30 -24.33 8.69
CA ASN A 178 16.39 -25.40 7.69
C ASN A 178 16.22 -26.78 8.34
N ASP A 179 15.51 -27.68 7.66
CA ASP A 179 15.32 -29.08 8.07
C ASP A 179 16.63 -29.86 8.23
N GLY A 180 17.71 -29.41 7.58
CA GLY A 180 19.02 -30.06 7.62
C GLY A 180 18.96 -31.51 7.12
N GLY A 181 19.77 -32.38 7.74
CA GLY A 181 19.81 -33.82 7.43
C GLY A 181 18.70 -34.64 8.09
N ARG A 182 17.73 -34.03 8.78
CA ARG A 182 16.68 -34.74 9.54
C ARG A 182 15.59 -35.33 8.65
N ARG A 183 15.56 -34.97 7.37
CA ARG A 183 14.55 -35.37 6.37
C ARG A 183 14.93 -36.67 5.64
N LEU A 184 13.92 -37.43 5.23
CA LEU A 184 14.06 -38.71 4.51
C LEU A 184 14.64 -38.57 3.09
N GLY A 185 14.71 -37.36 2.55
CA GLY A 185 15.26 -37.06 1.23
C GLY A 185 15.29 -35.56 1.00
N PHE A 186 16.01 -35.11 -0.03
CA PHE A 186 16.24 -33.67 -0.27
C PHE A 186 14.93 -32.85 -0.39
N VAL A 187 13.90 -33.45 -0.99
CA VAL A 187 12.60 -32.82 -1.24
C VAL A 187 11.56 -33.10 -0.14
N ALA A 188 11.87 -33.97 0.82
CA ALA A 188 10.93 -34.33 1.88
C ALA A 188 10.94 -33.27 2.99
N PRO A 189 9.78 -32.82 3.49
CA PRO A 189 9.73 -31.90 4.63
C PRO A 189 10.04 -32.64 5.95
N SER A 190 10.35 -31.89 7.02
CA SER A 190 10.55 -32.42 8.37
C SER A 190 9.52 -31.86 9.36
N VAL A 191 8.90 -32.75 10.14
CA VAL A 191 8.01 -32.36 11.26
C VAL A 191 8.80 -31.53 12.28
N GLU A 192 9.97 -32.00 12.68
CA GLU A 192 10.81 -31.36 13.69
C GLU A 192 11.27 -29.96 13.25
N GLY A 193 11.66 -29.81 11.99
CA GLY A 193 12.04 -28.50 11.43
C GLY A 193 10.89 -27.49 11.45
N GLN A 194 9.67 -27.92 11.11
CA GLN A 194 8.48 -27.08 11.18
C GLN A 194 8.09 -26.73 12.63
N VAL A 195 8.12 -27.70 13.55
CA VAL A 195 7.89 -27.46 14.99
C VAL A 195 8.86 -26.41 15.54
N GLU A 196 10.15 -26.55 15.22
CA GLU A 196 11.19 -25.62 15.65
C GLU A 196 10.96 -24.20 15.10
N ALA A 197 10.60 -24.08 13.81
CA ALA A 197 10.29 -22.79 13.20
C ALA A 197 9.07 -22.12 13.85
N ILE A 198 7.99 -22.88 14.10
CA ILE A 198 6.77 -22.35 14.72
C ILE A 198 7.05 -21.89 16.16
N ASN A 199 7.69 -22.73 16.98
CA ASN A 199 8.00 -22.38 18.38
C ASN A 199 8.93 -21.16 18.47
N THR A 200 9.94 -21.08 17.60
CA THR A 200 10.86 -19.95 17.57
C THR A 200 10.15 -18.65 17.18
N ALA A 201 9.26 -18.71 16.20
CA ALA A 201 8.48 -17.55 15.77
C ALA A 201 7.49 -17.07 16.85
N LEU A 202 6.82 -17.99 17.55
CA LEU A 202 5.96 -17.69 18.70
C LEU A 202 6.75 -17.03 19.84
N ALA A 203 7.92 -17.58 20.17
CA ALA A 203 8.81 -17.01 21.18
C ALA A 203 9.30 -15.61 20.79
N ALA A 204 9.76 -15.42 19.54
CA ALA A 204 10.19 -14.11 19.04
C ALA A 204 9.06 -13.07 19.01
N ALA A 205 7.81 -13.52 18.86
CA ALA A 205 6.63 -12.66 18.89
C ALA A 205 6.12 -12.38 20.32
N GLU A 206 6.62 -13.10 21.32
CA GLU A 206 6.11 -13.16 22.70
C GLU A 206 4.62 -13.55 22.74
N VAL A 207 4.23 -14.53 21.91
CA VAL A 207 2.84 -15.00 21.78
C VAL A 207 2.74 -16.47 22.19
N VAL A 208 1.77 -16.79 23.04
CA VAL A 208 1.50 -18.17 23.43
C VAL A 208 0.56 -18.87 22.44
N PRO A 209 0.62 -20.21 22.28
CA PRO A 209 -0.21 -20.95 21.33
C PRO A 209 -1.72 -20.68 21.46
N THR A 210 -2.20 -20.47 22.69
CA THR A 210 -3.63 -20.24 22.99
C THR A 210 -4.17 -18.90 22.46
N ASP A 211 -3.29 -17.97 22.11
CA ASP A 211 -3.68 -16.65 21.58
C ASP A 211 -3.80 -16.64 20.05
N ILE A 212 -3.40 -17.73 19.38
CA ILE A 212 -3.52 -17.88 17.93
C ILE A 212 -4.93 -18.32 17.57
N ALA A 213 -5.64 -17.51 16.80
CA ALA A 213 -6.98 -17.83 16.32
C ALA A 213 -6.96 -18.44 14.90
N LEU A 214 -5.95 -18.09 14.10
CA LEU A 214 -5.91 -18.35 12.66
C LEU A 214 -4.51 -18.81 12.24
N ILE A 215 -4.42 -19.83 11.41
CA ILE A 215 -3.16 -20.27 10.80
C ILE A 215 -3.37 -20.39 9.29
N GLU A 216 -2.71 -19.50 8.55
CA GLU A 216 -2.53 -19.65 7.11
C GLU A 216 -1.32 -20.58 6.88
N THR A 217 -1.64 -21.82 6.56
CA THR A 217 -0.70 -22.92 6.38
C THR A 217 0.06 -22.82 5.06
N HIS A 218 1.13 -23.60 4.92
CA HIS A 218 1.75 -23.84 3.64
C HIS A 218 0.79 -24.63 2.72
N GLY A 219 0.15 -25.69 3.23
CA GLY A 219 -1.02 -26.36 2.65
C GLY A 219 -0.97 -26.54 1.15
N THR A 220 -0.10 -27.43 0.67
CA THR A 220 0.12 -27.65 -0.77
C THR A 220 -0.90 -28.59 -1.41
N GLY A 221 -1.68 -29.33 -0.63
CA GLY A 221 -2.57 -30.38 -1.14
C GLY A 221 -1.82 -31.66 -1.49
N THR A 222 -0.58 -31.80 -1.04
CA THR A 222 0.22 -33.02 -1.24
C THR A 222 -0.01 -33.97 -0.06
N PRO A 223 -0.33 -35.26 -0.27
CA PRO A 223 -0.65 -36.17 0.83
C PRO A 223 0.39 -36.20 1.96
N LEU A 224 1.68 -36.28 1.60
CA LEU A 224 2.77 -36.33 2.58
C LEU A 224 3.03 -34.97 3.25
N GLY A 225 2.97 -33.88 2.47
CA GLY A 225 3.21 -32.54 2.98
C GLY A 225 2.14 -32.09 3.98
N ASP A 226 0.87 -32.32 3.65
CA ASP A 226 -0.26 -31.97 4.50
C ASP A 226 -0.27 -32.80 5.81
N GLU A 227 0.09 -34.09 5.74
CA GLU A 227 0.24 -34.95 6.93
C GLU A 227 1.36 -34.44 7.86
N ILE A 228 2.51 -34.06 7.30
CA ILE A 228 3.65 -33.55 8.06
C ILE A 228 3.33 -32.18 8.68
N GLU A 229 2.69 -31.29 7.93
CA GLU A 229 2.30 -29.97 8.44
C GLU A 229 1.26 -30.08 9.56
N LEU A 230 0.23 -30.92 9.40
CA LEU A 230 -0.73 -31.17 10.47
C LEU A 230 -0.05 -31.77 11.69
N GLU A 231 0.86 -32.73 11.54
CA GLU A 231 1.59 -33.31 12.67
C GLU A 231 2.41 -32.25 13.42
N ALA A 232 3.15 -31.39 12.70
CA ALA A 232 3.92 -30.32 13.33
C ALA A 232 3.02 -29.35 14.11
N LEU A 233 1.90 -28.95 13.51
CA LEU A 233 0.90 -28.10 14.16
C LEU A 233 0.31 -28.77 15.42
N HIS A 234 -0.03 -30.06 15.37
CA HIS A 234 -0.55 -30.77 16.56
C HIS A 234 0.47 -30.79 17.69
N ARG A 235 1.75 -31.03 17.40
CA ARG A 235 2.81 -31.04 18.43
C ARG A 235 2.95 -29.69 19.14
N VAL A 236 2.71 -28.58 18.45
CA VAL A 236 2.83 -27.23 19.03
C VAL A 236 1.56 -26.81 19.77
N PHE A 237 0.39 -26.97 19.15
CA PHE A 237 -0.85 -26.34 19.65
C PHE A 237 -1.75 -27.28 20.46
N ALA A 238 -1.80 -28.58 20.16
CA ALA A 238 -2.71 -29.50 20.85
C ALA A 238 -2.46 -29.62 22.37
N PRO A 239 -1.23 -29.49 22.90
CA PRO A 239 -1.01 -29.53 24.35
C PRO A 239 -1.65 -28.38 25.15
N ALA A 240 -1.92 -27.24 24.51
CA ALA A 240 -2.36 -26.02 25.20
C ALA A 240 -3.74 -25.51 24.73
N CYS A 241 -4.11 -25.76 23.49
CA CYS A 241 -5.30 -25.16 22.88
C CYS A 241 -6.53 -26.05 23.03
N ALA A 242 -7.69 -25.42 23.20
CA ALA A 242 -8.96 -26.13 23.27
C ALA A 242 -9.31 -26.76 21.90
N PRO A 243 -10.09 -27.86 21.87
CA PRO A 243 -10.58 -28.45 20.62
C PRO A 243 -11.30 -27.42 19.75
N HIS A 244 -11.04 -27.45 18.45
CA HIS A 244 -11.62 -26.56 17.44
C HIS A 244 -11.54 -25.04 17.76
N SER A 245 -10.48 -24.59 18.45
CA SER A 245 -10.27 -23.18 18.74
C SER A 245 -9.49 -22.41 17.67
N ILE A 246 -8.79 -23.12 16.76
CA ILE A 246 -7.91 -22.53 15.75
C ILE A 246 -8.42 -22.86 14.35
N GLN A 247 -8.70 -21.84 13.56
CA GLN A 247 -9.08 -22.02 12.16
C GLN A 247 -7.85 -22.11 11.26
N LEU A 248 -7.77 -23.18 10.48
CA LEU A 248 -6.77 -23.33 9.42
C LEU A 248 -7.26 -22.74 8.09
N GLY A 249 -6.32 -22.43 7.22
CA GLY A 249 -6.59 -22.11 5.82
C GLY A 249 -5.34 -22.24 4.95
N ALA A 250 -5.54 -22.35 3.64
CA ALA A 250 -4.46 -22.27 2.67
C ALA A 250 -4.97 -21.61 1.38
N VAL A 251 -4.42 -20.44 1.04
CA VAL A 251 -4.75 -19.67 -0.18
C VAL A 251 -4.51 -20.47 -1.47
N LYS A 252 -3.66 -21.50 -1.41
CA LYS A 252 -3.37 -22.37 -2.55
C LYS A 252 -4.60 -23.12 -3.07
N ALA A 253 -5.60 -23.36 -2.21
CA ALA A 253 -6.87 -23.92 -2.66
C ALA A 253 -7.55 -23.02 -3.72
N ASN A 254 -7.45 -21.70 -3.58
CA ASN A 254 -8.09 -20.71 -4.46
C ASN A 254 -7.23 -20.32 -5.67
N LEU A 255 -5.92 -20.15 -5.46
CA LEU A 255 -5.03 -19.53 -6.47
C LEU A 255 -4.00 -20.50 -7.05
N GLY A 256 -3.96 -21.74 -6.56
CA GLY A 256 -2.86 -22.67 -6.80
C GLY A 256 -1.56 -22.24 -6.10
N HIS A 257 -0.51 -23.01 -6.34
CA HIS A 257 0.82 -22.75 -5.84
C HIS A 257 1.56 -21.73 -6.72
N LEU A 258 1.57 -20.49 -6.26
CA LEU A 258 2.27 -19.35 -6.87
C LEU A 258 3.81 -19.39 -6.74
N GLY A 259 4.42 -20.55 -6.55
CA GLY A 259 5.87 -20.70 -6.43
C GLY A 259 6.50 -19.80 -5.35
N VAL A 260 7.52 -19.03 -5.74
CA VAL A 260 8.20 -18.09 -4.84
C VAL A 260 7.29 -16.99 -4.30
N ALA A 261 6.18 -16.67 -4.97
CA ALA A 261 5.21 -15.65 -4.55
C ALA A 261 4.16 -16.18 -3.55
N SER A 262 4.12 -17.48 -3.26
CA SER A 262 3.10 -18.05 -2.37
C SER A 262 3.13 -17.45 -0.96
N GLY A 263 4.32 -17.30 -0.38
CA GLY A 263 4.49 -16.78 0.98
C GLY A 263 3.89 -15.39 1.18
N ILE A 264 4.18 -14.45 0.25
CA ILE A 264 3.66 -13.09 0.36
C ILE A 264 2.15 -13.00 0.13
N VAL A 265 1.59 -13.86 -0.73
CA VAL A 265 0.14 -13.88 -0.96
C VAL A 265 -0.60 -14.45 0.26
N SER A 266 -0.04 -15.47 0.90
CA SER A 266 -0.53 -15.95 2.21
C SER A 266 -0.45 -14.85 3.27
N LEU A 267 0.64 -14.08 3.32
CA LEU A 267 0.77 -12.93 4.22
C LEU A 267 -0.31 -11.87 3.96
N MET A 268 -0.58 -11.53 2.71
CA MET A 268 -1.63 -10.58 2.32
C MET A 268 -3.01 -11.06 2.72
N LYS A 269 -3.35 -12.34 2.45
CA LYS A 269 -4.62 -12.94 2.87
C LYS A 269 -4.80 -12.80 4.38
N THR A 270 -3.80 -13.20 5.16
CA THR A 270 -3.86 -13.14 6.63
C THR A 270 -3.99 -11.71 7.15
N ALA A 271 -3.21 -10.77 6.60
CA ALA A 271 -3.32 -9.36 6.97
C ALA A 271 -4.71 -8.78 6.64
N LEU A 272 -5.29 -9.12 5.48
CA LEU A 272 -6.64 -8.69 5.12
C LEU A 272 -7.72 -9.33 6.00
N THR A 273 -7.56 -10.59 6.37
CA THR A 273 -8.46 -11.26 7.32
C THR A 273 -8.40 -10.60 8.69
N LEU A 274 -7.21 -10.27 9.19
CA LEU A 274 -7.06 -9.55 10.45
C LEU A 274 -7.67 -8.14 10.38
N TYR A 275 -7.48 -7.43 9.27
CA TYR A 275 -8.01 -6.08 9.05
C TYR A 275 -9.53 -6.03 8.91
N THR A 276 -10.13 -6.97 8.18
CA THR A 276 -11.57 -7.00 7.91
C THR A 276 -12.37 -7.78 8.95
N GLY A 277 -11.71 -8.65 9.71
CA GLY A 277 -12.35 -9.62 10.60
C GLY A 277 -13.09 -10.74 9.88
N LEU A 278 -12.91 -10.87 8.56
CA LEU A 278 -13.55 -11.91 7.75
C LEU A 278 -12.53 -12.95 7.29
N VAL A 279 -12.84 -14.23 7.53
CA VAL A 279 -12.02 -15.36 7.07
C VAL A 279 -12.72 -15.99 5.86
N PRO A 280 -12.06 -16.02 4.69
CA PRO A 280 -12.64 -16.62 3.50
C PRO A 280 -12.76 -18.15 3.63
N PRO A 281 -13.70 -18.79 2.92
CA PRO A 281 -13.88 -20.24 2.96
C PRO A 281 -12.69 -20.98 2.34
N GLN A 282 -12.40 -22.16 2.88
CA GLN A 282 -11.51 -23.15 2.28
C GLN A 282 -12.29 -23.94 1.21
N ILE A 283 -11.90 -23.80 -0.05
CA ILE A 283 -12.51 -24.55 -1.16
C ILE A 283 -11.80 -25.89 -1.39
N ASN A 284 -12.39 -26.76 -2.23
CA ASN A 284 -11.89 -28.11 -2.54
C ASN A 284 -11.79 -29.04 -1.31
N LEU A 285 -12.70 -28.88 -0.35
CA LEU A 285 -12.74 -29.64 0.88
C LEU A 285 -13.92 -30.64 0.85
N VAL A 286 -13.72 -31.82 0.25
CA VAL A 286 -14.76 -32.86 0.17
C VAL A 286 -14.84 -33.62 1.50
N ASN A 287 -13.79 -34.35 1.88
CA ASN A 287 -13.66 -34.93 3.22
C ASN A 287 -12.44 -34.35 3.93
N LYS A 288 -12.57 -34.03 5.22
CA LYS A 288 -11.45 -33.50 6.02
C LYS A 288 -10.43 -34.60 6.31
N HIS A 289 -9.15 -34.23 6.34
CA HIS A 289 -8.06 -35.12 6.73
C HIS A 289 -8.30 -35.72 8.13
N LYS A 290 -8.01 -37.01 8.32
CA LYS A 290 -8.30 -37.78 9.56
C LYS A 290 -7.76 -37.14 10.85
N LYS A 291 -6.63 -36.44 10.80
CA LYS A 291 -6.05 -35.73 11.96
C LYS A 291 -6.97 -34.60 12.45
N LEU A 292 -7.67 -33.91 11.54
CA LEU A 292 -8.61 -32.84 11.89
C LEU A 292 -9.90 -33.36 12.54
N LEU A 293 -10.22 -34.64 12.33
CA LEU A 293 -11.42 -35.30 12.87
C LEU A 293 -11.20 -35.86 14.28
N GLN A 294 -9.99 -35.78 14.82
CA GLN A 294 -9.72 -36.23 16.19
C GLN A 294 -10.44 -35.32 17.19
N PRO A 295 -11.15 -35.86 18.20
CA PRO A 295 -11.89 -35.05 19.16
C PRO A 295 -11.04 -34.01 19.92
N ALA A 296 -9.74 -34.27 20.06
CA ALA A 296 -8.79 -33.38 20.72
C ALA A 296 -8.06 -32.42 19.76
N SER A 297 -8.37 -32.44 18.46
CA SER A 297 -7.74 -31.53 17.48
C SER A 297 -8.14 -30.09 17.82
N PRO A 298 -7.17 -29.18 18.06
CA PRO A 298 -7.48 -27.76 18.24
C PRO A 298 -7.89 -27.09 16.93
N PHE A 299 -7.69 -27.79 15.80
CA PHE A 299 -7.85 -27.24 14.47
C PHE A 299 -9.20 -27.55 13.86
N TYR A 300 -9.70 -26.62 13.05
CA TYR A 300 -10.82 -26.85 12.14
C TYR A 300 -10.65 -26.10 10.83
N LEU A 301 -11.37 -26.55 9.80
CA LEU A 301 -11.53 -25.89 8.50
C LEU A 301 -12.99 -25.52 8.29
N SER A 302 -13.21 -24.36 7.67
CA SER A 302 -14.53 -23.87 7.29
C SER A 302 -14.64 -23.72 5.78
N ASP A 303 -15.70 -24.26 5.20
CA ASP A 303 -16.11 -24.12 3.80
C ASP A 303 -17.08 -22.93 3.58
N VAL A 304 -17.44 -22.23 4.66
CA VAL A 304 -18.20 -20.98 4.65
C VAL A 304 -17.37 -19.82 5.20
N VAL A 305 -17.75 -18.59 4.87
CA VAL A 305 -17.15 -17.38 5.45
C VAL A 305 -17.39 -17.37 6.95
N THR A 306 -16.33 -17.17 7.73
CA THR A 306 -16.40 -16.98 9.19
C THR A 306 -15.89 -15.59 9.57
N SER A 307 -16.10 -15.19 10.82
CA SER A 307 -15.60 -13.92 11.34
C SER A 307 -14.82 -14.10 12.65
N VAL A 308 -13.87 -13.19 12.87
CA VAL A 308 -13.11 -13.12 14.12
C VAL A 308 -13.41 -11.81 14.86
N PRO A 309 -13.71 -11.84 16.17
CA PRO A 309 -14.10 -10.64 16.92
C PRO A 309 -13.01 -9.56 16.96
N GLN A 310 -13.24 -8.43 16.30
CA GLN A 310 -12.30 -7.30 16.23
C GLN A 310 -12.18 -6.48 17.53
N THR A 311 -12.86 -6.90 18.61
CA THR A 311 -12.87 -6.21 19.91
C THR A 311 -11.67 -6.58 20.79
N LYS A 312 -10.81 -7.49 20.34
CA LYS A 312 -9.61 -7.95 21.05
C LYS A 312 -8.42 -8.02 20.08
N ARG A 313 -7.21 -8.11 20.64
CA ARG A 313 -6.03 -8.49 19.86
C ARG A 313 -6.19 -9.92 19.39
N ILE A 314 -6.22 -10.11 18.08
CA ILE A 314 -6.28 -11.41 17.42
C ILE A 314 -4.91 -11.66 16.82
N HIS A 315 -4.35 -12.83 17.13
CA HIS A 315 -3.13 -13.29 16.49
C HIS A 315 -3.43 -14.33 15.42
N ALA A 316 -2.69 -14.24 14.33
CA ALA A 316 -2.69 -15.21 13.25
C ALA A 316 -1.25 -15.56 12.87
N THR A 317 -1.05 -16.70 12.24
CA THR A 317 0.27 -17.08 11.72
C THR A 317 0.24 -17.41 10.24
N VAL A 318 1.42 -17.33 9.61
CA VAL A 318 1.64 -17.67 8.20
C VAL A 318 2.85 -18.58 8.08
N SER A 319 2.67 -19.74 7.46
CA SER A 319 3.72 -20.71 7.18
C SER A 319 4.08 -20.75 5.70
N SER A 320 5.37 -20.88 5.38
CA SER A 320 5.79 -21.30 4.05
C SER A 320 7.06 -22.16 4.11
N PHE A 321 7.01 -23.33 3.47
CA PHE A 321 8.07 -24.33 3.52
C PHE A 321 8.66 -24.53 2.13
N GLY A 322 9.96 -24.29 2.00
CA GLY A 322 10.68 -24.34 0.73
C GLY A 322 11.15 -25.76 0.41
N LEU A 323 11.05 -26.15 -0.86
CA LEU A 323 11.73 -27.33 -1.37
C LEU A 323 13.24 -27.17 -1.14
N GLY A 324 13.86 -28.13 -0.44
CA GLY A 324 15.21 -28.00 0.13
C GLY A 324 15.25 -27.72 1.64
N GLY A 325 14.07 -27.62 2.27
CA GLY A 325 13.87 -27.64 3.72
C GLY A 325 13.97 -26.29 4.43
N THR A 326 13.98 -25.17 3.71
CA THR A 326 14.00 -23.84 4.35
C THR A 326 12.58 -23.44 4.77
N ASN A 327 12.33 -23.39 6.07
CA ASN A 327 11.01 -23.07 6.62
C ASN A 327 10.97 -21.61 7.06
N ALA A 328 9.83 -20.95 6.83
CA ALA A 328 9.56 -19.62 7.34
C ALA A 328 8.19 -19.61 8.03
N HIS A 329 8.12 -18.97 9.19
CA HIS A 329 6.88 -18.80 9.95
C HIS A 329 6.82 -17.38 10.53
N LEU A 330 5.71 -16.67 10.30
CA LEU A 330 5.50 -15.31 10.81
C LEU A 330 4.24 -15.26 11.70
N VAL A 331 4.30 -14.45 12.76
CA VAL A 331 3.17 -14.17 13.66
C VAL A 331 2.68 -12.75 13.41
N LEU A 332 1.38 -12.60 13.19
CA LEU A 332 0.70 -11.34 12.92
C LEU A 332 -0.32 -11.03 14.02
N GLN A 333 -0.60 -9.74 14.20
CA GLN A 333 -1.65 -9.23 15.07
C GLN A 333 -2.51 -8.22 14.30
N ASN A 334 -3.83 -8.21 14.54
CA ASN A 334 -4.67 -7.12 14.05
C ASN A 334 -4.29 -5.77 14.70
N TRP A 335 -4.62 -4.68 13.99
CA TRP A 335 -4.50 -3.31 14.50
C TRP A 335 -5.89 -2.67 14.52
N CYS A 336 -6.37 -2.35 15.73
CA CYS A 336 -7.65 -1.67 15.90
C CYS A 336 -7.41 -0.17 15.96
N GLU A 337 -7.71 0.55 14.88
CA GLU A 337 -7.72 2.01 14.91
C GLU A 337 -8.93 2.52 15.69
N THR A 338 -8.76 3.61 16.43
CA THR A 338 -9.90 4.34 17.00
C THR A 338 -10.58 5.11 15.86
N PRO A 339 -11.92 5.06 15.71
CA PRO A 339 -12.60 5.77 14.63
C PRO A 339 -12.23 7.27 14.63
N ALA A 340 -11.90 7.80 13.45
CA ALA A 340 -11.70 9.24 13.28
C ALA A 340 -12.99 10.00 13.63
N GLN A 341 -12.85 11.19 14.23
CA GLN A 341 -13.98 12.06 14.55
C GLN A 341 -14.76 12.45 13.28
N ALA A 342 -16.08 12.60 13.44
CA ALA A 342 -16.98 12.99 12.35
C ALA A 342 -16.57 14.34 11.74
N VAL A 343 -16.60 14.38 10.41
CA VAL A 343 -16.21 15.52 9.58
C VAL A 343 -17.40 16.46 9.35
N GLN A 344 -17.14 17.76 9.18
CA GLN A 344 -18.15 18.77 8.83
C GLN A 344 -18.77 18.49 7.45
N GLU A 345 -20.10 18.38 7.41
CA GLU A 345 -20.82 17.78 6.27
C GLU A 345 -20.86 18.66 5.00
N ASN A 346 -20.65 19.99 5.08
CA ASN A 346 -21.06 20.90 4.00
C ASN A 346 -19.95 21.74 3.31
N GLU A 347 -18.67 21.50 3.59
CA GLU A 347 -17.61 22.25 2.91
C GLU A 347 -17.18 21.61 1.59
N ARG A 348 -16.93 22.44 0.56
CA ARG A 348 -16.32 22.01 -0.69
C ARG A 348 -14.86 21.62 -0.49
N ARG A 349 -14.45 20.55 -1.15
CA ARG A 349 -13.06 20.10 -1.25
C ARG A 349 -12.60 20.09 -2.70
N LEU A 350 -11.30 20.23 -2.88
CA LEU A 350 -10.64 20.04 -4.17
C LEU A 350 -10.12 18.60 -4.26
N PHE A 351 -10.40 17.96 -5.39
CA PHE A 351 -9.95 16.62 -5.73
C PHE A 351 -9.02 16.70 -6.93
N PHE A 352 -7.78 16.25 -6.74
CA PHE A 352 -6.73 16.36 -7.75
C PHE A 352 -6.46 15.01 -8.40
N PHE A 353 -6.48 14.97 -9.72
CA PHE A 353 -6.11 13.82 -10.54
C PHE A 353 -4.93 14.19 -11.40
N SER A 354 -4.00 13.26 -11.59
CA SER A 354 -2.86 13.52 -12.47
C SER A 354 -2.27 12.25 -13.06
N ALA A 355 -1.79 12.36 -14.30
CA ALA A 355 -1.11 11.26 -14.99
C ALA A 355 0.03 11.76 -15.88
N LYS A 356 0.85 10.81 -16.35
CA LYS A 356 1.98 11.09 -17.24
C LYS A 356 1.58 11.25 -18.71
N THR A 357 0.37 10.83 -19.07
CA THR A 357 -0.16 10.96 -20.44
C THR A 357 -1.65 11.31 -20.40
N PRO A 358 -2.21 11.91 -21.47
CA PRO A 358 -3.64 12.19 -21.57
C PRO A 358 -4.50 10.92 -21.44
N LEU A 359 -4.07 9.82 -22.06
CA LEU A 359 -4.78 8.53 -22.00
C LEU A 359 -4.82 7.99 -20.57
N ALA A 360 -3.69 8.03 -19.85
CA ALA A 360 -3.63 7.58 -18.47
C ALA A 360 -4.49 8.46 -17.54
N LEU A 361 -4.59 9.77 -17.80
CA LEU A 361 -5.49 10.65 -17.04
C LEU A 361 -6.95 10.26 -17.27
N ARG A 362 -7.36 10.01 -18.53
CA ARG A 362 -8.71 9.52 -18.84
C ARG A 362 -9.02 8.20 -18.12
N GLN A 363 -8.10 7.23 -18.17
CA GLN A 363 -8.24 5.96 -17.46
C GLN A 363 -8.32 6.14 -15.94
N GLN A 364 -7.57 7.08 -15.37
CA GLN A 364 -7.62 7.38 -13.95
C GLN A 364 -8.97 7.99 -13.55
N LEU A 365 -9.50 8.95 -14.31
CA LEU A 365 -10.81 9.54 -14.04
C LEU A 365 -11.93 8.49 -14.12
N ASP A 366 -11.86 7.61 -15.12
CA ASP A 366 -12.78 6.49 -15.29
C ASP A 366 -12.74 5.50 -14.12
N ALA A 367 -11.54 5.11 -13.71
CA ALA A 367 -11.35 4.23 -12.56
C ALA A 367 -11.90 4.83 -11.26
N HIS A 368 -11.70 6.14 -11.04
CA HIS A 368 -12.25 6.82 -9.86
C HIS A 368 -13.78 6.94 -9.92
N TYR A 369 -14.35 7.20 -11.10
CA TYR A 369 -15.81 7.21 -11.25
C TYR A 369 -16.45 5.89 -10.81
N HIS A 370 -15.84 4.77 -11.18
CA HIS A 370 -16.30 3.44 -10.77
C HIS A 370 -16.02 3.15 -9.29
N ALA A 371 -14.82 3.48 -8.80
CA ALA A 371 -14.44 3.23 -7.42
C ALA A 371 -15.30 4.01 -6.42
N LEU A 372 -15.65 5.26 -6.70
CA LEU A 372 -16.45 6.10 -5.80
C LEU A 372 -17.85 5.55 -5.54
N ALA A 373 -18.34 4.57 -6.31
CA ALA A 373 -19.62 3.91 -6.05
C ALA A 373 -19.63 3.10 -4.73
N THR A 374 -18.46 2.74 -4.20
CA THR A 374 -18.34 1.95 -2.96
C THR A 374 -17.92 2.78 -1.74
N TYR A 375 -17.73 4.10 -1.89
CA TYR A 375 -17.32 5.00 -0.81
C TYR A 375 -18.52 5.68 -0.18
N ALA A 376 -18.44 5.95 1.13
CA ALA A 376 -19.47 6.68 1.86
C ALA A 376 -19.21 8.19 1.81
N GLU A 377 -20.23 9.01 2.05
CA GLU A 377 -20.07 10.47 2.11
C GLU A 377 -19.06 10.92 3.18
N ALA A 378 -18.96 10.18 4.28
CA ALA A 378 -17.97 10.40 5.32
C ALA A 378 -16.51 10.29 4.82
N ASP A 379 -16.27 9.66 3.67
CA ASP A 379 -14.93 9.50 3.09
C ASP A 379 -14.44 10.74 2.32
N LYS A 380 -15.30 11.73 2.08
CA LYS A 380 -15.01 12.92 1.25
C LYS A 380 -13.64 13.55 1.56
N ASP A 381 -13.42 13.90 2.82
CA ASP A 381 -12.22 14.61 3.24
C ASP A 381 -10.98 13.73 3.18
N ARG A 382 -11.13 12.43 3.50
CA ARG A 382 -10.06 11.44 3.37
C ARG A 382 -9.64 11.25 1.92
N ILE A 383 -10.59 11.20 0.99
CA ILE A 383 -10.32 11.09 -0.45
C ILE A 383 -9.59 12.35 -0.94
N ALA A 384 -10.10 13.54 -0.61
CA ALA A 384 -9.48 14.81 -0.99
C ALA A 384 -8.03 14.90 -0.46
N TYR A 385 -7.82 14.59 0.82
CA TYR A 385 -6.49 14.55 1.44
C TYR A 385 -5.57 13.55 0.75
N THR A 386 -6.04 12.33 0.48
CA THR A 386 -5.24 11.27 -0.15
C THR A 386 -4.79 11.69 -1.56
N LEU A 387 -5.70 12.23 -2.36
CA LEU A 387 -5.39 12.71 -3.71
C LEU A 387 -4.44 13.91 -3.72
N ALA A 388 -4.55 14.80 -2.72
CA ALA A 388 -3.70 15.98 -2.61
C ALA A 388 -2.30 15.68 -2.06
N GLN A 389 -2.20 14.86 -1.01
CA GLN A 389 -0.98 14.74 -0.20
C GLN A 389 -0.27 13.39 -0.33
N ARG A 390 -1.00 12.34 -0.74
CA ARG A 390 -0.50 10.95 -0.75
C ARG A 390 -0.35 10.39 -2.16
N ARG A 391 -0.31 11.25 -3.18
CA ARG A 391 -0.16 10.91 -4.60
C ARG A 391 0.80 11.84 -5.30
N ALA A 392 1.52 11.31 -6.28
CA ALA A 392 2.38 12.11 -7.14
C ALA A 392 1.54 13.02 -8.05
N HIS A 393 2.04 14.23 -8.31
CA HIS A 393 1.38 15.23 -9.17
C HIS A 393 2.08 15.37 -10.52
N PHE A 394 1.63 14.59 -11.50
CA PHE A 394 2.18 14.54 -12.85
C PHE A 394 1.75 15.71 -13.75
N PRO A 395 2.33 15.89 -14.96
CA PRO A 395 2.07 17.07 -15.80
C PRO A 395 0.63 17.21 -16.33
N TYR A 396 -0.07 16.11 -16.61
CA TYR A 396 -1.47 16.17 -17.04
C TYR A 396 -2.35 16.12 -15.80
N ARG A 397 -3.09 17.20 -15.51
CA ARG A 397 -3.87 17.33 -14.27
C ARG A 397 -5.33 17.67 -14.54
N CYS A 398 -6.19 17.22 -13.64
CA CYS A 398 -7.59 17.62 -13.54
C CYS A 398 -7.90 17.91 -12.07
N ALA A 399 -8.55 19.05 -11.80
CA ALA A 399 -9.00 19.42 -10.47
C ALA A 399 -10.51 19.59 -10.48
N LEU A 400 -11.20 18.96 -9.52
CA LEU A 400 -12.64 19.04 -9.35
C LEU A 400 -12.96 19.58 -7.97
N ALA A 401 -13.90 20.53 -7.88
CA ALA A 401 -14.45 21.00 -6.63
C ALA A 401 -15.80 20.31 -6.37
N ALA A 402 -15.95 19.65 -5.22
CA ALA A 402 -17.21 19.02 -4.83
C ALA A 402 -17.40 19.09 -3.30
N ASP A 403 -18.65 19.17 -2.86
CA ASP A 403 -19.06 19.19 -1.45
C ASP A 403 -19.48 17.80 -0.94
N SER A 404 -19.58 16.81 -1.83
CA SER A 404 -19.99 15.43 -1.54
C SER A 404 -19.31 14.44 -2.50
N VAL A 405 -19.23 13.18 -2.09
CA VAL A 405 -18.75 12.06 -2.91
C VAL A 405 -19.67 11.86 -4.12
N VAL A 406 -20.98 11.98 -3.93
CA VAL A 406 -21.97 11.96 -5.02
C VAL A 406 -21.72 13.09 -6.04
N ALA A 407 -21.51 14.34 -5.61
CA ALA A 407 -21.25 15.44 -6.53
C ALA A 407 -19.92 15.28 -7.29
N LEU A 408 -18.88 14.76 -6.63
CA LEU A 408 -17.61 14.42 -7.28
C LEU A 408 -17.82 13.37 -8.38
N ARG A 409 -18.54 12.28 -8.06
CA ARG A 409 -18.81 11.21 -9.02
C ARG A 409 -19.65 11.70 -10.20
N ALA A 410 -20.64 12.57 -9.98
CA ALA A 410 -21.41 13.20 -11.05
C ALA A 410 -20.54 14.10 -11.95
N SER A 411 -19.58 14.82 -11.36
CA SER A 411 -18.62 15.65 -12.11
C SER A 411 -17.70 14.79 -12.98
N LEU A 412 -17.20 13.67 -12.44
CA LEU A 412 -16.42 12.70 -13.20
C LEU A 412 -17.21 12.08 -14.35
N ALA A 413 -18.50 11.77 -14.15
CA ALA A 413 -19.37 11.25 -15.21
C ALA A 413 -19.44 12.21 -16.40
N LYS A 414 -19.66 13.51 -16.14
CA LYS A 414 -19.70 14.54 -17.19
C LYS A 414 -18.38 14.64 -17.96
N LEU A 415 -17.25 14.48 -17.27
CA LEU A 415 -15.94 14.52 -17.91
C LEU A 415 -15.69 13.29 -18.80
N ARG A 416 -16.22 12.12 -18.47
CA ARG A 416 -16.06 10.91 -19.31
C ARG A 416 -16.66 11.07 -20.70
N ASP A 417 -17.82 11.73 -20.76
CA ASP A 417 -18.57 11.94 -22.01
C ASP A 417 -18.07 13.15 -22.81
N ALA A 418 -17.21 13.98 -22.22
CA ALA A 418 -16.67 15.18 -22.85
C ALA A 418 -15.44 14.86 -23.72
N ASP A 419 -15.38 15.44 -24.92
CA ASP A 419 -14.17 15.41 -25.73
C ASP A 419 -13.13 16.41 -25.18
N MET A 420 -12.37 15.96 -24.19
CA MET A 420 -11.37 16.79 -23.52
C MET A 420 -10.00 16.66 -24.16
N SER A 421 -9.42 17.78 -24.57
CA SER A 421 -7.97 17.86 -24.82
C SER A 421 -7.24 18.20 -23.53
N PHE A 422 -6.21 17.42 -23.19
CA PHE A 422 -5.36 17.69 -22.03
C PHE A 422 -4.01 18.20 -22.51
N THR A 423 -3.65 19.40 -22.06
CA THR A 423 -2.33 20.00 -22.28
C THR A 423 -1.49 19.79 -21.02
N PRO A 424 -0.23 19.35 -21.12
CA PRO A 424 0.61 19.21 -19.94
C PRO A 424 0.90 20.59 -19.35
N ILE A 425 0.89 20.67 -18.03
CA ILE A 425 1.30 21.89 -17.32
C ILE A 425 2.80 22.07 -17.52
N ASN A 426 3.19 23.27 -17.97
CA ASN A 426 4.59 23.71 -17.90
C ASN A 426 4.89 24.08 -16.44
N MET A 427 5.96 23.53 -15.87
CA MET A 427 6.35 23.81 -14.48
C MET A 427 7.03 25.18 -14.34
N GLU A 428 7.38 25.85 -15.44
CA GLU A 428 7.92 27.21 -15.47
C GLU A 428 6.80 28.27 -15.52
N THR A 429 5.84 28.19 -14.58
CA THR A 429 4.77 29.20 -14.51
C THR A 429 5.22 30.37 -13.65
N THR A 430 5.31 31.55 -14.26
CA THR A 430 5.54 32.80 -13.55
C THR A 430 4.24 33.27 -12.90
N LEU A 431 4.21 33.36 -11.57
CA LEU A 431 3.04 33.81 -10.82
C LEU A 431 3.12 35.32 -10.54
N VAL A 432 2.05 36.06 -10.82
CA VAL A 432 1.94 37.50 -10.55
C VAL A 432 0.67 37.75 -9.75
N PHE A 433 0.75 38.55 -8.70
CA PHE A 433 -0.43 39.01 -7.96
C PHE A 433 -0.92 40.35 -8.51
N LEU A 434 -2.21 40.41 -8.81
CA LEU A 434 -2.90 41.60 -9.32
C LEU A 434 -3.80 42.17 -8.23
N TYR A 435 -3.66 43.47 -7.98
CA TYR A 435 -4.38 44.22 -6.95
C TYR A 435 -5.30 45.23 -7.65
N PRO A 436 -6.58 44.90 -7.85
CA PRO A 436 -7.50 45.78 -8.58
C PRO A 436 -7.87 47.01 -7.75
N ASP A 437 -8.46 48.00 -8.43
CA ASP A 437 -9.08 49.16 -7.79
C ASP A 437 -10.32 48.75 -6.99
N ARG A 438 -10.92 49.73 -6.30
CA ARG A 438 -12.05 49.48 -5.43
C ARG A 438 -13.26 48.91 -6.16
N ASP A 439 -13.77 47.80 -5.62
CA ASP A 439 -14.94 47.08 -6.14
C ASP A 439 -15.74 46.44 -4.99
N ASP A 440 -17.02 46.78 -4.90
CA ASP A 440 -17.95 46.28 -3.87
C ASP A 440 -18.18 44.77 -4.00
N LYS A 441 -18.11 44.21 -5.22
CA LYS A 441 -18.23 42.77 -5.41
C LYS A 441 -17.03 42.04 -4.83
N LEU A 442 -15.83 42.58 -5.03
CA LEU A 442 -14.61 42.05 -4.45
C LEU A 442 -14.61 42.16 -2.92
N GLU A 443 -15.05 43.28 -2.35
CA GLU A 443 -15.18 43.44 -0.89
C GLU A 443 -16.13 42.39 -0.28
N SER A 444 -17.28 42.17 -0.91
CA SER A 444 -18.24 41.13 -0.49
C SER A 444 -17.65 39.71 -0.58
N ALA A 445 -16.94 39.41 -1.67
CA ALA A 445 -16.28 38.11 -1.85
C ALA A 445 -15.18 37.86 -0.80
N LEU A 446 -14.36 38.86 -0.49
CA LEU A 446 -13.32 38.77 0.53
C LEU A 446 -13.91 38.63 1.94
N THR A 447 -15.01 39.32 2.22
CA THR A 447 -15.75 39.18 3.48
C THR A 447 -16.29 37.76 3.67
N HIS A 448 -16.84 37.17 2.60
CA HIS A 448 -17.28 35.77 2.63
C HIS A 448 -16.10 34.81 2.87
N LEU A 449 -14.96 35.01 2.20
CA LEU A 449 -13.74 34.22 2.41
C LEU A 449 -13.24 34.29 3.86
N LEU A 450 -13.24 35.47 4.47
CA LEU A 450 -12.88 35.68 5.88
C LEU A 450 -13.83 34.95 6.84
N ALA A 451 -15.11 34.84 6.49
CA ALA A 451 -16.07 34.07 7.26
C ALA A 451 -15.80 32.56 7.17
N CYS A 452 -15.30 32.07 6.04
CA CYS A 452 -15.06 30.64 5.83
C CYS A 452 -13.66 30.15 6.23
N GLN A 453 -12.65 31.03 6.33
CA GLN A 453 -11.24 30.63 6.53
C GLN A 453 -10.68 31.20 7.84
N PRO A 454 -10.56 30.39 8.92
CA PRO A 454 -10.09 30.85 10.23
C PRO A 454 -8.70 31.49 10.20
N ASP A 455 -7.75 30.91 9.48
CA ASP A 455 -6.37 31.40 9.41
C ASP A 455 -6.30 32.77 8.71
N LEU A 456 -7.00 32.91 7.58
CA LEU A 456 -7.14 34.18 6.87
C LEU A 456 -7.82 35.23 7.75
N ARG A 457 -8.86 34.84 8.51
CA ARG A 457 -9.54 35.72 9.46
C ARG A 457 -8.61 36.20 10.56
N GLN A 458 -7.83 35.30 11.15
CA GLN A 458 -6.86 35.65 12.18
C GLN A 458 -5.83 36.64 11.66
N ARG A 459 -5.34 36.42 10.43
CA ARG A 459 -4.42 37.35 9.78
C ARG A 459 -5.05 38.73 9.56
N HIS A 460 -6.26 38.75 9.05
CA HIS A 460 -7.01 39.98 8.83
C HIS A 460 -7.26 40.76 10.12
N GLN A 461 -7.52 40.06 11.22
CA GLN A 461 -7.65 40.67 12.55
C GLN A 461 -6.36 41.32 13.02
N ARG A 462 -5.20 40.66 12.82
CA ARG A 462 -3.89 41.24 13.18
C ARG A 462 -3.61 42.52 12.39
N LEU A 463 -3.76 42.48 11.06
CA LEU A 463 -3.54 43.67 10.23
C LEU A 463 -4.53 44.80 10.56
N SER A 464 -5.79 44.44 10.84
CA SER A 464 -6.81 45.40 11.31
C SER A 464 -6.41 46.09 12.61
N GLN A 465 -5.82 45.35 13.55
CA GLN A 465 -5.32 45.91 14.82
C GLN A 465 -4.15 46.86 14.59
N ASP A 466 -3.21 46.51 13.71
CA ASP A 466 -2.07 47.36 13.37
C ASP A 466 -2.53 48.68 12.72
N VAL A 467 -3.52 48.61 11.82
CA VAL A 467 -4.11 49.81 11.20
C VAL A 467 -4.87 50.66 12.23
N ALA A 468 -5.59 50.04 13.16
CA ALA A 468 -6.34 50.74 14.20
C ALA A 468 -5.45 51.55 15.17
N GLN A 469 -4.15 51.25 15.25
CA GLN A 469 -3.19 52.06 16.01
C GLN A 469 -2.87 53.41 15.34
N ILE A 470 -3.17 53.55 14.04
CA ILE A 470 -2.82 54.72 13.22
C ILE A 470 -4.08 55.49 12.79
N CYS A 471 -5.17 54.77 12.48
CA CYS A 471 -6.44 55.34 12.02
C CYS A 471 -7.61 54.68 12.75
N GLU A 472 -8.45 55.49 13.40
CA GLU A 472 -9.63 55.02 14.12
C GLU A 472 -10.57 54.23 13.20
N PRO A 473 -11.11 53.07 13.63
CA PRO A 473 -12.00 52.24 12.81
C PRO A 473 -13.23 52.97 12.25
N ALA A 474 -13.70 54.01 12.95
CA ALA A 474 -14.81 54.83 12.49
C ALA A 474 -14.50 55.61 11.19
N ASP A 475 -13.23 55.93 10.95
CA ASP A 475 -12.76 56.71 9.80
C ASP A 475 -12.29 55.84 8.63
N TRP A 476 -12.43 54.51 8.75
CA TRP A 476 -11.99 53.59 7.70
C TRP A 476 -12.85 53.73 6.44
N THR A 477 -12.27 54.38 5.43
CA THR A 477 -12.84 54.46 4.09
C THR A 477 -13.01 53.07 3.47
N PRO A 478 -13.94 52.89 2.51
CA PRO A 478 -14.06 51.62 1.79
C PRO A 478 -12.75 51.17 1.12
N ALA A 479 -11.96 52.12 0.60
CA ALA A 479 -10.66 51.83 0.00
C ALA A 479 -9.67 51.26 1.04
N LEU A 480 -9.66 51.79 2.27
CA LEU A 480 -8.81 51.26 3.34
C LEU A 480 -9.25 49.85 3.77
N ARG A 481 -10.56 49.59 3.88
CA ARG A 481 -11.07 48.25 4.21
C ARG A 481 -10.65 47.22 3.16
N GLN A 482 -10.78 47.57 1.89
CA GLN A 482 -10.37 46.70 0.80
C GLN A 482 -8.86 46.50 0.72
N PHE A 483 -8.06 47.54 1.04
CA PHE A 483 -6.61 47.39 1.22
C PHE A 483 -6.29 46.32 2.28
N ILE A 484 -6.91 46.40 3.47
CA ILE A 484 -6.68 45.42 4.54
C ILE A 484 -7.06 44.01 4.06
N GLN A 485 -8.19 43.85 3.37
CA GLN A 485 -8.62 42.55 2.84
C GLN A 485 -7.67 42.00 1.75
N GLN A 486 -7.28 42.83 0.77
CA GLN A 486 -6.38 42.41 -0.32
C GLN A 486 -4.99 42.02 0.21
N VAL A 487 -4.44 42.80 1.15
CA VAL A 487 -3.19 42.46 1.83
C VAL A 487 -3.34 41.15 2.59
N SER A 488 -4.37 41.03 3.43
CA SER A 488 -4.60 39.82 4.23
C SER A 488 -4.67 38.56 3.36
N LEU A 489 -5.37 38.61 2.22
CA LEU A 489 -5.45 37.50 1.28
C LEU A 489 -4.12 37.20 0.59
N SER A 490 -3.41 38.22 0.12
CA SER A 490 -2.15 38.02 -0.61
C SER A 490 -1.10 37.37 0.27
N GLU A 491 -0.97 37.92 1.46
CA GLU A 491 -0.02 37.48 2.46
C GLU A 491 -0.46 36.07 2.95
N TRP A 492 -1.77 35.88 3.18
CA TRP A 492 -2.55 34.62 3.06
C TRP A 492 -1.89 33.54 2.20
N LEU A 493 -1.99 33.79 0.90
CA LEU A 493 -1.57 32.90 -0.17
C LEU A 493 -0.05 32.65 -0.13
N ILE A 494 0.75 33.66 0.19
CA ILE A 494 2.22 33.52 0.33
C ILE A 494 2.57 32.52 1.43
N GLU A 495 1.88 32.55 2.57
CA GLU A 495 2.06 31.55 3.64
C GLU A 495 1.66 30.14 3.20
N GLN A 496 0.70 30.02 2.28
CA GLN A 496 0.33 28.76 1.63
C GLN A 496 1.28 28.35 0.49
N SER A 497 2.50 28.93 0.45
CA SER A 497 3.53 28.68 -0.58
C SER A 497 3.16 29.14 -1.99
N ILE A 498 2.15 30.00 -2.13
CA ILE A 498 1.79 30.64 -3.42
C ILE A 498 2.56 31.96 -3.51
N SER A 499 3.81 31.87 -3.97
CA SER A 499 4.75 33.00 -4.00
C SER A 499 4.79 33.68 -5.36
N PRO A 500 4.31 34.93 -5.50
CA PRO A 500 4.41 35.67 -6.74
C PRO A 500 5.83 36.18 -6.98
N VAL A 501 6.24 36.33 -8.24
CA VAL A 501 7.48 37.02 -8.60
C VAL A 501 7.29 38.53 -8.70
N GLN A 502 6.04 38.99 -8.86
CA GLN A 502 5.70 40.40 -9.06
C GLN A 502 4.32 40.71 -8.47
N HIS A 503 4.16 41.96 -8.03
CA HIS A 503 2.90 42.54 -7.55
C HIS A 503 2.55 43.73 -8.45
N ILE A 504 1.35 43.74 -9.04
CA ILE A 504 0.87 44.81 -9.90
C ILE A 504 -0.43 45.34 -9.32
N GLY A 505 -0.48 46.62 -8.95
CA GLY A 505 -1.69 47.25 -8.46
C GLY A 505 -2.21 48.35 -9.36
N TYR A 506 -3.53 48.51 -9.39
CA TYR A 506 -4.24 49.53 -10.16
C TYR A 506 -4.99 50.46 -9.21
N LEU A 507 -4.78 51.79 -9.36
CA LEU A 507 -5.39 52.84 -8.53
C LEU A 507 -5.25 52.53 -7.02
N THR A 508 -6.34 52.36 -6.27
CA THR A 508 -6.27 52.10 -4.82
C THR A 508 -5.58 50.77 -4.48
N GLY A 509 -5.59 49.79 -5.39
CA GLY A 509 -4.86 48.53 -5.25
C GLY A 509 -3.33 48.67 -5.32
N ALA A 510 -2.80 49.80 -5.83
CA ALA A 510 -1.36 50.06 -5.87
C ALA A 510 -0.75 50.11 -4.45
N ALA A 511 -1.49 50.62 -3.47
CA ALA A 511 -1.07 50.63 -2.07
C ALA A 511 -0.87 49.20 -1.53
N ALA A 512 -1.83 48.30 -1.80
CA ALA A 512 -1.75 46.90 -1.37
C ALA A 512 -0.56 46.18 -2.03
N ALA A 513 -0.36 46.37 -3.33
CA ALA A 513 0.79 45.82 -4.05
C ALA A 513 2.13 46.29 -3.46
N GLN A 514 2.29 47.59 -3.21
CA GLN A 514 3.50 48.17 -2.64
C GLN A 514 3.74 47.70 -1.19
N TYR A 515 2.68 47.57 -0.40
CA TYR A 515 2.77 47.11 0.99
C TYR A 515 3.20 45.65 1.07
N VAL A 516 2.58 44.76 0.29
CA VAL A 516 2.95 43.33 0.26
C VAL A 516 4.38 43.16 -0.28
N ALA A 517 4.77 43.96 -1.28
CA ALA A 517 6.14 44.01 -1.79
C ALA A 517 7.17 44.66 -0.85
N ARG A 518 6.74 45.11 0.35
CA ARG A 518 7.57 45.79 1.36
C ARG A 518 8.24 47.09 0.87
N ILE A 519 7.62 47.77 -0.09
CA ILE A 519 8.07 49.07 -0.62
C ILE A 519 7.60 50.23 0.28
N ILE A 520 6.42 50.08 0.90
CA ILE A 520 5.84 51.06 1.83
C ILE A 520 5.45 50.38 3.16
N SER A 521 5.52 51.13 4.27
CA SER A 521 4.97 50.72 5.57
C SER A 521 3.55 51.30 5.78
N LEU A 522 2.84 50.82 6.81
CA LEU A 522 1.56 51.44 7.19
C LEU A 522 1.73 52.92 7.53
N GLU A 523 2.75 53.29 8.30
CA GLU A 523 3.06 54.69 8.62
C GLU A 523 3.24 55.55 7.37
N THR A 524 3.96 55.03 6.36
CA THR A 524 4.20 55.74 5.11
C THR A 524 2.91 55.86 4.29
N LEU A 525 2.04 54.86 4.35
CA LEU A 525 0.75 54.86 3.67
C LEU A 525 -0.19 55.93 4.22
N PHE A 526 -0.23 56.14 5.53
CA PHE A 526 -1.10 57.14 6.18
C PHE A 526 -0.50 58.56 6.22
N SER A 527 0.79 58.71 5.89
CA SER A 527 1.46 60.02 5.79
C SER A 527 1.27 60.73 4.45
N ARG A 528 0.72 60.04 3.45
CA ARG A 528 0.43 60.53 2.09
C ARG A 528 -1.06 60.69 1.91
#